data_AF-A0A7S4K5W5-F1
#
_entry.id   AF-A0A7S4K5W5-F1
#
_cell.length_a   1.000
_cell.length_b   1.000
_cell.length_c   1.000
_cell.angle_alpha   90.00
_cell.angle_beta   90.00
_cell.angle_gamma   90.00
#
_symmetry.space_group_name_H-M   'P 1'
#
loop_
_entity.id
_entity.type
_entity.pdbx_description
1 polymer ?
#
loop_
_entity_poly.entity_id
_entity_poly.type
_entity_poly.pdbx_seq_one_letter_code
_entity_poly.pdbx_strand_id
1 'polypeptide(L)'
;DQRQGEKDDDDDETAPGTNPFVGVLRSKGFCWFAPSNWKQGAEGGSPSIDPQQQADPWRHDAAMHWSHAGKHFGINGAGQWWGALPQELLKEAFAENTKEYERILTEDFVTEEFQDRRQEIVFIGAGGMDEHGI
;
A
#
# COMPACT_ATOMS: atom_id res chain seq x y z
N ASP A 1 33.93 -33.31 15.65
CA ASP A 1 32.61 -32.98 15.10
C ASP A 1 32.60 -31.50 14.75
N GLN A 2 33.17 -31.16 13.58
CA GLN A 2 33.27 -29.79 13.09
C GLN A 2 32.29 -29.66 11.93
N ARG A 3 31.17 -28.95 12.16
CA ARG A 3 30.28 -28.52 11.08
C ARG A 3 30.99 -27.40 10.33
N GLN A 4 31.49 -27.74 9.15
CA GLN A 4 31.90 -26.76 8.14
C GLN A 4 30.67 -25.94 7.75
N GLY A 5 30.77 -24.63 7.91
CA GLY A 5 29.78 -23.69 7.40
C GLY A 5 29.83 -23.70 5.89
N GLU A 6 28.70 -24.04 5.30
CA GLU A 6 28.38 -23.88 3.89
C GLU A 6 28.52 -22.38 3.56
N LYS A 7 29.42 -22.07 2.64
CA LYS A 7 29.66 -20.72 2.16
C LYS A 7 28.74 -20.60 0.94
N ASP A 8 27.65 -19.86 1.09
CA ASP A 8 26.74 -19.55 -0.02
C ASP A 8 27.50 -18.72 -1.05
N ASP A 9 27.80 -19.34 -2.19
CA ASP A 9 28.42 -18.71 -3.37
C ASP A 9 27.32 -18.00 -4.18
N ASP A 10 26.92 -16.80 -3.75
CA ASP A 10 26.15 -15.85 -4.55
C ASP A 10 27.12 -14.84 -5.21
N ASP A 11 27.97 -15.32 -6.12
CA ASP A 11 28.73 -14.48 -7.05
C ASP A 11 27.86 -14.21 -8.30
N ASP A 12 26.89 -13.31 -8.18
CA ASP A 12 26.25 -12.66 -9.34
C ASP A 12 27.07 -11.42 -9.72
N GLU A 13 27.92 -11.54 -10.74
CA GLU A 13 28.69 -10.46 -11.35
C GLU A 13 27.77 -9.41 -11.99
N THR A 14 27.16 -8.56 -11.17
CA THR A 14 26.71 -7.24 -11.59
C THR A 14 27.82 -6.24 -11.20
N ALA A 15 28.20 -5.36 -12.14
CA ALA A 15 29.18 -4.31 -11.89
C ALA A 15 28.87 -3.57 -10.57
N PRO A 16 29.87 -3.08 -9.80
CA PRO A 16 29.65 -2.41 -8.52
C PRO A 16 29.00 -1.03 -8.71
N GLY A 17 27.77 -1.02 -9.19
CA GLY A 17 26.80 0.03 -8.95
C GLY A 17 26.35 -0.13 -7.51
N THR A 18 26.60 0.88 -6.70
CA THR A 18 26.03 1.05 -5.36
C THR A 18 24.60 0.55 -5.34
N ASN A 19 24.29 -0.46 -4.50
CA ASN A 19 22.92 -0.93 -4.32
C ASN A 19 22.02 0.30 -4.02
N PRO A 20 20.96 0.53 -4.80
CA PRO A 20 20.21 1.79 -4.75
C PRO A 20 19.56 2.05 -3.39
N PHE A 21 19.36 0.99 -2.60
CA PHE A 21 18.77 1.05 -1.26
C PHE A 21 19.79 1.29 -0.13
N VAL A 22 21.10 1.42 -0.41
CA VAL A 22 22.17 1.56 0.61
C VAL A 22 22.01 2.81 1.50
N GLY A 23 21.18 3.78 1.11
CA GLY A 23 20.83 4.94 1.94
C GLY A 23 19.44 4.89 2.58
N VAL A 24 18.58 3.93 2.23
CA VAL A 24 17.17 3.89 2.65
C VAL A 24 17.04 3.45 4.10
N LEU A 25 16.43 4.32 4.92
CA LEU A 25 16.19 4.06 6.34
C LEU A 25 14.77 3.55 6.61
N ARG A 26 13.79 4.02 5.83
CA ARG A 26 12.40 3.61 5.95
C ARG A 26 11.68 3.68 4.62
N SER A 27 10.65 2.86 4.47
CA SER A 27 9.68 2.93 3.38
C SER A 27 8.25 2.90 3.92
N LYS A 28 7.32 3.56 3.25
CA LYS A 28 5.90 3.53 3.60
C LYS A 28 5.03 3.80 2.38
N GLY A 29 3.76 3.44 2.49
CA GLY A 29 2.80 3.67 1.41
C GLY A 29 1.42 3.16 1.74
N PHE A 30 0.55 3.21 0.74
CA PHE A 30 -0.71 2.48 0.75
C PHE A 30 -0.58 1.19 -0.06
N CYS A 31 -1.27 0.15 0.38
CA CYS A 31 -1.34 -1.10 -0.35
C CYS A 31 -2.76 -1.63 -0.39
N TRP A 32 -3.02 -2.41 -1.43
CA TRP A 32 -4.13 -3.35 -1.43
C TRP A 32 -3.73 -4.52 -0.55
N PHE A 33 -4.67 -5.00 0.24
CA PHE A 33 -4.48 -6.24 0.97
C PHE A 33 -5.48 -7.25 0.45
N ALA A 34 -4.98 -8.38 -0.03
CA ALA A 34 -5.76 -9.47 -0.54
C ALA A 34 -5.70 -10.61 0.51
N PRO A 35 -6.42 -10.49 1.64
CA PRO A 35 -6.34 -11.50 2.67
C PRO A 35 -6.95 -12.80 2.15
N SER A 36 -6.20 -13.89 2.25
CA SER A 36 -6.68 -15.20 1.82
C SER A 36 -7.77 -15.79 2.72
N ASN A 37 -8.12 -15.16 3.86
CA ASN A 37 -9.12 -15.66 4.83
C ASN A 37 -9.61 -14.58 5.85
N TRP A 38 -10.18 -13.45 5.42
CA TRP A 38 -10.86 -12.58 6.39
C TRP A 38 -12.15 -13.27 6.87
N LYS A 39 -12.12 -13.89 8.06
CA LYS A 39 -13.34 -14.47 8.65
C LYS A 39 -14.32 -13.34 8.97
N GLN A 40 -15.47 -13.38 8.33
CA GLN A 40 -16.61 -12.53 8.66
C GLN A 40 -16.94 -12.68 10.16
N GLY A 41 -17.00 -11.56 10.89
CA GLY A 41 -17.35 -11.55 12.33
C GLY A 41 -16.19 -11.41 13.32
N ALA A 42 -14.95 -11.17 12.88
CA ALA A 42 -13.93 -10.66 13.80
C ALA A 42 -14.31 -9.23 14.21
N GLU A 43 -14.47 -8.99 15.51
CA GLU A 43 -14.79 -7.68 16.08
C GLU A 43 -13.84 -6.60 15.52
N GLY A 44 -14.40 -5.57 14.87
CA GLY A 44 -13.64 -4.47 14.27
C GLY A 44 -13.60 -4.42 12.73
N GLY A 45 -14.25 -5.35 12.02
CA GLY A 45 -14.42 -5.24 10.57
C GLY A 45 -15.37 -4.11 10.18
N SER A 46 -14.95 -3.22 9.26
CA SER A 46 -15.83 -2.18 8.71
C SER A 46 -17.07 -2.83 8.07
N PRO A 47 -18.29 -2.33 8.30
CA PRO A 47 -19.48 -2.83 7.61
C PRO A 47 -19.29 -2.69 6.09
N SER A 48 -19.58 -3.73 5.33
CA SER A 48 -19.68 -3.58 3.87
C SER A 48 -20.88 -2.68 3.56
N ILE A 49 -20.72 -1.74 2.63
CA ILE A 49 -21.79 -0.81 2.22
C ILE A 49 -22.86 -1.56 1.40
N ASP A 50 -22.50 -2.70 0.80
CA ASP A 50 -23.43 -3.59 0.12
C ASP A 50 -23.82 -4.78 1.04
N PRO A 51 -25.11 -4.88 1.44
CA PRO A 51 -25.63 -6.00 2.23
C PRO A 51 -25.66 -7.33 1.49
N GLN A 52 -25.56 -7.34 0.15
CA GLN A 52 -25.52 -8.54 -0.70
C GLN A 52 -24.09 -9.01 -1.00
N GLN A 53 -23.06 -8.19 -0.81
CA GLN A 53 -21.64 -8.59 -0.87
C GLN A 53 -21.11 -9.17 0.45
N GLN A 54 -21.96 -9.90 1.18
CA GLN A 54 -21.59 -10.57 2.43
C GLN A 54 -20.56 -11.71 2.26
N ALA A 55 -19.95 -11.88 1.09
CA ALA A 55 -19.07 -13.01 0.82
C ALA A 55 -17.88 -12.65 -0.09
N ASP A 56 -17.39 -11.40 -0.07
CA ASP A 56 -16.09 -11.13 -0.69
C ASP A 56 -14.96 -11.30 0.34
N PRO A 57 -14.20 -12.41 0.34
CA PRO A 57 -12.99 -12.55 1.15
C PRO A 57 -11.91 -11.55 0.72
N TRP A 58 -12.05 -10.93 -0.45
CA TRP A 58 -11.15 -9.95 -1.02
C TRP A 58 -11.72 -8.54 -0.84
N ARG A 59 -11.58 -7.99 0.37
CA ARG A 59 -11.93 -6.59 0.67
C ARG A 59 -10.99 -5.61 -0.05
N HIS A 60 -11.18 -5.48 -1.36
CA HIS A 60 -10.50 -4.51 -2.23
C HIS A 60 -11.00 -3.07 -2.01
N ASP A 61 -12.01 -2.91 -1.17
CA ASP A 61 -12.56 -1.62 -0.75
C ASP A 61 -11.74 -0.95 0.35
N ALA A 62 -10.96 -1.73 1.12
CA ALA A 62 -10.17 -1.21 2.23
C ALA A 62 -8.79 -0.72 1.77
N ALA A 63 -8.46 0.52 2.16
CA ALA A 63 -7.12 1.06 2.05
C ALA A 63 -6.29 0.63 3.26
N MET A 64 -5.12 0.06 3.01
CA MET A 64 -4.17 -0.29 4.07
C MET A 64 -2.94 0.61 3.96
N HIS A 65 -2.48 1.14 5.09
CA HIS A 65 -1.21 1.84 5.18
C HIS A 65 -0.14 0.87 5.71
N TRP A 66 0.98 0.76 5.00
CA TRP A 66 2.13 -0.03 5.42
C TRP A 66 3.33 0.87 5.70
N SER A 67 4.18 0.44 6.62
CA SER A 67 5.45 1.09 6.93
C SER A 67 6.51 0.08 7.35
N HIS A 68 7.75 0.34 6.96
CA HIS A 68 8.91 -0.49 7.23
C HIS A 68 10.11 0.38 7.64
N ALA A 69 10.78 0.04 8.73
CA ALA A 69 12.01 0.69 9.19
C ALA A 69 12.91 -0.30 9.94
N GLY A 70 14.08 -0.62 9.37
CA GLY A 70 14.98 -1.64 9.92
C GLY A 70 14.30 -3.00 10.02
N LYS A 71 14.12 -3.52 11.24
CA LYS A 71 13.42 -4.80 11.51
C LYS A 71 11.93 -4.66 11.82
N HIS A 72 11.39 -3.43 11.80
CA HIS A 72 9.99 -3.17 12.14
C HIS A 72 9.17 -3.02 10.88
N PHE A 73 8.10 -3.80 10.79
CA PHE A 73 7.12 -3.75 9.71
C PHE A 73 5.73 -3.70 10.32
N GLY A 74 4.86 -2.87 9.77
CA GLY A 74 3.48 -2.75 10.23
C GLY A 74 2.54 -2.40 9.09
N ILE A 75 1.34 -2.98 9.15
CA ILE A 75 0.22 -2.70 8.26
C ILE A 75 -0.97 -2.33 9.14
N ASN A 76 -1.64 -1.23 8.84
CA ASN A 76 -2.82 -0.76 9.55
C ASN A 76 -3.92 -0.37 8.55
N GLY A 77 -5.19 -0.47 8.95
CA GLY A 77 -6.31 0.04 8.16
C GLY A 77 -6.27 1.57 8.08
N ALA A 78 -6.50 2.10 6.88
CA ALA A 78 -6.55 3.54 6.58
C ALA A 78 -7.94 4.00 6.12
N GLY A 79 -8.97 3.16 6.30
CA GLY A 79 -10.33 3.42 5.84
C GLY A 79 -10.64 2.69 4.54
N GLN A 80 -11.59 3.22 3.77
CA GLN A 80 -11.92 2.72 2.45
C GLN A 80 -11.25 3.58 1.38
N TRP A 81 -10.98 2.99 0.22
CA TRP A 81 -10.66 3.74 -0.99
C TRP A 81 -11.83 4.61 -1.40
N TRP A 82 -11.58 5.82 -1.89
CA TRP A 82 -12.62 6.72 -2.38
C TRP A 82 -13.37 6.11 -3.56
N GLY A 83 -12.66 5.40 -4.43
CA GLY A 83 -13.24 4.65 -5.54
C GLY A 83 -14.13 3.48 -5.14
N ALA A 84 -14.05 3.03 -3.89
CA ALA A 84 -14.95 2.00 -3.37
C ALA A 84 -16.28 2.56 -2.84
N LEU A 85 -16.38 3.88 -2.65
CA LEU A 85 -17.62 4.52 -2.22
C LEU A 85 -18.57 4.70 -3.41
N PRO A 86 -19.89 4.51 -3.22
CA PRO A 86 -20.89 5.01 -4.15
C PRO A 86 -20.69 6.50 -4.43
N GLN A 87 -20.87 6.92 -5.68
CA GLN A 87 -20.56 8.28 -6.11
C GLN A 87 -21.31 9.37 -5.31
N GLU A 88 -22.54 9.09 -4.87
CA GLU A 88 -23.32 10.00 -4.04
C GLU A 88 -22.70 10.20 -2.65
N LEU A 89 -22.22 9.12 -2.02
CA LEU A 89 -21.56 9.18 -0.71
C LEU A 89 -20.19 9.87 -0.82
N LEU A 90 -19.44 9.60 -1.89
CA LEU A 90 -18.20 10.32 -2.16
C LEU A 90 -18.46 11.82 -2.32
N LYS A 91 -19.46 12.21 -3.10
CA LYS A 91 -19.83 13.61 -3.31
C LYS A 91 -20.30 14.28 -2.01
N GLU A 92 -21.06 13.57 -1.18
CA GLU A 92 -21.48 14.04 0.14
C GLU A 92 -20.28 14.27 1.08
N ALA A 93 -19.29 13.37 1.07
CA ALA A 93 -18.06 13.50 1.87
C ALA A 93 -17.27 14.79 1.56
N PHE A 94 -17.43 15.33 0.34
CA PHE A 94 -16.80 16.56 -0.10
C PHE A 94 -17.81 17.70 -0.36
N ALA A 95 -19.00 17.65 0.23
CA ALA A 95 -20.06 18.66 0.00
C ALA A 95 -19.61 20.09 0.33
N GLU A 96 -18.77 20.25 1.36
CA GLU A 96 -18.22 21.55 1.77
C GLU A 96 -16.99 21.98 0.95
N ASN A 97 -16.43 21.07 0.12
CA ASN A 97 -15.24 21.31 -0.68
C ASN A 97 -15.34 20.64 -2.06
N THR A 98 -16.26 21.13 -2.88
CA THR A 98 -16.51 20.58 -4.23
C THR A 98 -15.28 20.68 -5.14
N LYS A 99 -14.39 21.65 -4.92
CA LYS A 99 -13.14 21.76 -5.69
C LYS A 99 -12.20 20.59 -5.43
N GLU A 100 -12.12 20.12 -4.19
CA GLU A 100 -11.29 18.97 -3.85
C GLU A 100 -11.89 17.67 -4.41
N TYR A 101 -13.21 17.54 -4.40
CA TYR A 101 -13.90 16.45 -5.10
C TYR A 101 -13.51 16.39 -6.58
N GLU A 102 -13.60 17.52 -7.28
CA GLU A 102 -13.23 17.60 -8.70
C GLU A 102 -11.75 17.26 -8.90
N ARG A 103 -10.84 17.80 -8.06
CA ARG A 103 -9.41 17.51 -8.11
C ARG A 103 -9.11 16.03 -7.96
N ILE A 104 -9.70 15.36 -6.97
CA ILE A 104 -9.52 13.92 -6.71
C ILE A 104 -9.94 13.12 -7.95
N LEU A 105 -11.10 13.43 -8.52
CA LEU A 105 -11.59 12.74 -9.72
C LEU A 105 -10.72 12.97 -10.95
N THR A 106 -10.04 14.11 -11.07
CA THR A 106 -9.20 14.41 -12.24
C THR A 106 -7.74 14.01 -12.07
N GLU A 107 -7.20 14.07 -10.86
CA GLU A 107 -5.75 13.93 -10.60
C GLU A 107 -5.40 12.63 -9.85
N ASP A 108 -6.25 12.20 -8.91
CA ASP A 108 -5.94 11.05 -8.06
C ASP A 108 -6.51 9.74 -8.64
N PHE A 109 -7.61 9.84 -9.39
CA PHE A 109 -8.19 8.70 -10.10
C PHE A 109 -7.38 8.41 -11.38
N VAL A 110 -6.54 7.38 -11.33
CA VAL A 110 -5.55 7.09 -12.39
C VAL A 110 -6.22 6.49 -13.63
N THR A 111 -7.21 5.61 -13.44
CA THR A 111 -8.00 4.97 -14.51
C THR A 111 -9.42 4.71 -14.00
N GLU A 112 -10.35 4.42 -14.92
CA GLU A 112 -11.70 3.98 -14.53
C GLU A 112 -11.69 2.68 -13.71
N GLU A 113 -10.76 1.77 -14.00
CA GLU A 113 -10.64 0.47 -13.31
C GLU A 113 -10.06 0.60 -11.90
N PHE A 114 -8.98 1.37 -11.77
CA PHE A 114 -8.19 1.43 -10.53
C PHE A 114 -8.46 2.67 -9.66
N GLN A 115 -9.07 3.72 -10.22
CA GLN A 115 -9.47 4.92 -9.49
C GLN A 115 -8.33 5.46 -8.61
N ASP A 116 -8.59 5.78 -7.35
CA ASP A 116 -7.62 6.32 -6.37
C ASP A 116 -6.68 5.26 -5.76
N ARG A 117 -6.79 4.01 -6.18
CA ARG A 117 -6.14 2.87 -5.52
C ARG A 117 -4.69 2.68 -6.00
N ARG A 118 -3.95 3.78 -6.10
CA ARG A 118 -2.56 3.84 -6.55
C ARG A 118 -1.62 3.24 -5.50
N GLN A 119 -0.66 2.43 -5.93
CA GLN A 119 0.44 2.02 -5.07
C GLN A 119 1.56 3.06 -5.15
N GLU A 120 1.86 3.68 -4.02
CA GLU A 120 2.98 4.58 -3.87
C GLU A 120 3.94 4.04 -2.82
N ILE A 121 5.23 4.15 -3.12
CA ILE A 121 6.29 3.80 -2.19
C ILE A 121 7.10 5.06 -1.95
N VAL A 122 7.13 5.50 -0.70
CA VAL A 122 7.98 6.61 -0.28
C VAL A 122 9.23 6.04 0.36
N PHE A 123 10.38 6.26 -0.26
CA PHE A 123 11.69 5.94 0.31
C PHE A 123 12.24 7.15 1.07
N ILE A 124 12.80 6.91 2.25
CA ILE A 124 13.36 7.96 3.09
C ILE A 124 14.71 7.47 3.58
N GLY A 125 15.75 8.19 3.19
CA GLY A 125 17.13 7.82 3.42
C GLY A 125 17.99 8.94 4.02
N ALA A 126 19.23 8.59 4.35
CA ALA A 126 20.29 9.55 4.71
C ALA A 126 21.13 9.92 3.48
N GLY A 127 22.12 10.80 3.65
CA GLY A 127 23.03 11.20 2.58
C GLY A 127 23.69 9.98 1.92
N GLY A 128 23.58 9.89 0.58
CA GLY A 128 24.05 8.74 -0.21
C GLY A 128 22.94 7.81 -0.71
N MET A 129 21.66 8.16 -0.54
CA MET A 129 20.55 7.48 -1.23
C MET A 129 20.66 7.73 -2.74
N ASP A 130 20.64 6.67 -3.54
CA ASP A 130 20.66 6.75 -5.00
C ASP A 130 19.23 6.89 -5.53
N GLU A 131 18.74 8.14 -5.56
CA GLU A 131 17.40 8.45 -6.07
C GLU A 131 17.21 8.08 -7.55
N HIS A 132 18.27 7.99 -8.35
CA HIS A 132 18.17 7.64 -9.76
C HIS A 132 18.09 6.11 -9.96
N GLY A 133 18.64 5.34 -9.03
CA GLY A 133 18.61 3.87 -9.06
C GLY A 133 17.34 3.24 -8.46
N ILE A 134 16.48 4.05 -7.83
CA ILE A 134 15.19 3.67 -7.23
C ILE A 134 14.04 4.00 -8.19
#